data_AF-A0A966TSW1-F1
#
_entry.id   AF-A0A966TSW1-F1
#
_cell.length_a   1.000
_cell.length_b   1.000
_cell.length_c   1.000
_cell.angle_alpha   90.00
_cell.angle_beta   90.00
_cell.angle_gamma   90.00
#
_symmetry.space_group_name_H-M   'P 1'
#
loop_
_entity.id
_entity.type
_entity.pdbx_description
1 polymer ?
#
loop_
_entity_poly.entity_id
_entity_poly.type
_entity_poly.pdbx_seq_one_letter_code
_entity_poly.pdbx_strand_id
1 'polypeptide(L)'
;MNKSSTKAIPKKSTPLPTASHEKTISFNELALRYLASHQPLLSESIFNTRIAHLSELLMAFFGLQLLNDIRPERLEKFIYVLEGKGLQPRKIQSCLVTFRACMKYAYDQKWLMDSALSKPLLHMNEQLLGDHSFMTSDEYQNLFQDLVQEVTHQTFH
;
A
#
# COMPACT_ATOMS: atom_id res chain seq x y z
N MET A 1 -71.55 11.50 29.83
CA MET A 1 -71.39 10.86 28.50
C MET A 1 -70.83 11.88 27.53
N ASN A 2 -69.58 11.76 27.11
CA ASN A 2 -69.14 11.90 25.71
C ASN A 2 -67.61 11.73 25.61
N LYS A 3 -67.24 11.01 24.56
CA LYS A 3 -65.94 10.42 24.26
C LYS A 3 -64.95 11.49 23.79
N SER A 4 -63.67 11.34 24.12
CA SER A 4 -62.57 11.73 23.23
C SER A 4 -61.39 10.80 23.47
N SER A 5 -61.23 9.93 22.47
CA SER A 5 -60.22 8.90 22.36
C SER A 5 -59.38 9.27 21.16
N THR A 6 -58.09 9.56 21.34
CA THR A 6 -57.15 9.63 20.23
C THR A 6 -55.88 8.87 20.62
N LYS A 7 -55.77 7.72 19.94
CA LYS A 7 -54.72 6.70 20.02
C LYS A 7 -53.32 7.29 19.92
N ALA A 8 -52.45 6.88 20.84
CA ALA A 8 -51.01 6.99 20.66
C ALA A 8 -50.57 6.03 19.53
N ILE A 9 -49.95 6.57 18.50
CA ILE A 9 -49.35 5.81 17.40
C ILE A 9 -48.04 5.22 17.94
N PRO A 10 -47.82 3.89 17.89
CA PRO A 10 -46.51 3.34 18.23
C PRO A 10 -45.55 3.69 17.10
N LYS A 11 -44.54 4.51 17.40
CA LYS A 11 -43.41 4.76 16.49
C LYS A 11 -42.72 3.41 16.26
N LYS A 12 -43.00 2.83 15.10
CA LYS A 12 -42.32 1.66 14.55
C LYS A 12 -40.84 2.03 14.45
N SER A 13 -40.04 1.54 15.39
CA SER A 13 -38.59 1.64 15.34
C SER A 13 -38.11 0.89 14.11
N THR A 14 -37.87 1.62 13.03
CA THR A 14 -37.17 1.10 11.86
C THR A 14 -35.84 0.51 12.36
N PRO A 15 -35.51 -0.75 12.04
CA PRO A 15 -34.19 -1.26 12.34
C PRO A 15 -33.19 -0.37 11.58
N LEU A 16 -32.28 0.25 12.33
CA LEU A 16 -31.10 0.89 11.78
C LEU A 16 -30.44 -0.14 10.84
N PRO A 17 -30.04 0.24 9.61
CA PRO A 17 -29.23 -0.66 8.80
C PRO A 17 -28.01 -1.00 9.64
N THR A 18 -27.92 -2.28 10.03
CA THR A 18 -26.75 -2.87 10.67
C THR A 18 -25.55 -2.39 9.89
N ALA A 19 -24.73 -1.55 10.52
CA ALA A 19 -23.41 -1.24 10.04
C ALA A 19 -22.79 -2.58 9.66
N SER A 20 -22.54 -2.77 8.37
CA SER A 20 -21.69 -3.85 7.91
C SER A 20 -20.45 -3.76 8.77
N HIS A 21 -20.22 -4.77 9.62
CA HIS A 21 -18.96 -4.92 10.33
C HIS A 21 -17.89 -5.03 9.24
N GLU A 22 -17.35 -3.89 8.78
CA GLU A 22 -16.18 -3.82 7.93
C GLU A 22 -15.08 -4.43 8.77
N LYS A 23 -14.88 -5.74 8.60
CA LYS A 23 -13.87 -6.49 9.29
C LYS A 23 -12.54 -5.89 8.87
N THR A 24 -12.02 -5.01 9.71
CA THR A 24 -10.75 -4.35 9.48
C THR A 24 -9.67 -5.42 9.55
N ILE A 25 -8.89 -5.55 8.49
CA ILE A 25 -7.83 -6.55 8.42
C ILE A 25 -6.55 -6.00 9.08
N SER A 26 -5.70 -6.91 9.56
CA SER A 26 -4.37 -6.56 10.03
C SER A 26 -3.39 -6.41 8.88
N PHE A 27 -2.24 -5.77 9.13
CA PHE A 27 -1.17 -5.69 8.14
C PHE A 27 -0.63 -7.08 7.76
N ASN A 28 -0.56 -8.03 8.69
CA ASN A 28 -0.16 -9.41 8.36
C ASN A 28 -1.11 -10.06 7.37
N GLU A 29 -2.42 -9.90 7.60
CA GLU A 29 -3.42 -10.44 6.69
C GLU A 29 -3.35 -9.77 5.31
N LEU A 30 -3.14 -8.45 5.29
CA LEU A 30 -2.88 -7.70 4.04
C LEU A 30 -1.67 -8.25 3.29
N ALA A 31 -0.53 -8.41 3.97
CA ALA A 31 0.72 -8.87 3.37
C ALA A 31 0.59 -10.25 2.73
N LEU A 32 -0.06 -11.19 3.43
CA LEU A 32 -0.27 -12.54 2.92
C LEU A 32 -1.22 -12.54 1.71
N ARG A 33 -2.30 -11.76 1.75
CA ARG A 33 -3.23 -11.62 0.61
C ARG A 33 -2.55 -10.98 -0.60
N TYR A 34 -1.72 -9.95 -0.37
CA TYR A 34 -0.92 -9.30 -1.40
C TYR A 34 0.03 -10.29 -2.08
N LEU A 35 0.79 -11.07 -1.31
CA LEU A 35 1.71 -12.07 -1.85
C LEU A 35 0.97 -13.13 -2.66
N ALA A 36 -0.13 -13.68 -2.14
CA ALA A 36 -0.92 -14.68 -2.84
C ALA A 36 -1.49 -14.13 -4.17
N SER A 37 -1.95 -12.88 -4.20
CA SER A 37 -2.52 -12.29 -5.41
C SER A 37 -1.48 -11.87 -6.46
N HIS A 38 -0.23 -11.61 -6.04
CA HIS A 38 0.82 -11.08 -6.93
C HIS A 38 1.87 -12.11 -7.34
N GLN A 39 1.85 -13.33 -6.76
CA GLN A 39 2.74 -14.42 -7.17
C GLN A 39 2.74 -14.68 -8.69
N PRO A 40 1.60 -14.73 -9.41
CA PRO A 40 1.62 -14.97 -10.85
C PRO A 40 1.95 -13.72 -11.69
N LEU A 41 2.00 -12.53 -11.07
CA LEU A 41 2.11 -11.24 -11.76
C LEU A 41 3.52 -10.65 -11.72
N LEU A 42 4.35 -11.09 -10.77
CA LEU A 42 5.68 -10.55 -10.54
C LEU A 42 6.74 -11.53 -11.03
N SER A 43 7.87 -11.01 -11.49
CA SER A 43 9.06 -11.84 -11.70
C SER A 43 9.52 -12.42 -10.37
N GLU A 44 10.15 -13.60 -10.41
CA GLU A 44 10.60 -14.32 -9.22
C GLU A 44 11.53 -13.46 -8.34
N SER A 45 12.46 -12.72 -8.96
CA SER A 45 13.37 -11.81 -8.25
C SER A 45 12.63 -10.71 -7.47
N ILE A 46 11.63 -10.07 -8.10
CA ILE A 46 10.82 -9.04 -7.44
C ILE A 46 9.98 -9.67 -6.34
N PHE A 47 9.35 -10.82 -6.61
CA PHE A 47 8.52 -11.51 -5.64
C PHE A 47 9.30 -11.91 -4.38
N ASN A 48 10.49 -12.51 -4.55
CA ASN A 48 11.38 -12.86 -3.44
C ASN A 48 11.83 -11.63 -2.65
N THR A 49 12.10 -10.51 -3.34
CA THR A 49 12.40 -9.23 -2.68
C THR A 49 11.21 -8.73 -1.86
N ARG A 50 9.97 -8.85 -2.37
CA ARG A 50 8.76 -8.49 -1.61
C ARG A 50 8.60 -9.37 -0.38
N ILE A 51 8.79 -10.69 -0.51
CA ILE A 51 8.75 -11.63 0.61
C ILE A 51 9.73 -11.20 1.69
N ALA A 52 11.01 -10.99 1.35
CA ALA A 52 12.04 -10.62 2.33
C ALA A 52 11.69 -9.31 3.06
N HIS A 53 11.27 -8.26 2.34
CA HIS A 53 10.86 -7.01 3.00
C HIS A 53 9.64 -7.19 3.91
N LEU A 54 8.68 -8.03 3.51
CA LEU A 54 7.49 -8.28 4.30
C LEU A 54 7.81 -9.08 5.56
N SER A 55 8.47 -10.22 5.43
CA SER A 55 8.74 -11.13 6.54
C SER A 55 9.74 -10.56 7.55
N GLU A 56 10.81 -9.92 7.08
CA GLU A 56 11.93 -9.52 7.94
C GLU A 56 11.72 -8.14 8.59
N LEU A 57 11.01 -7.23 7.91
CA LEU A 57 10.92 -5.83 8.32
C LEU A 57 9.48 -5.38 8.59
N LEU A 58 8.60 -5.49 7.59
CA LEU A 58 7.29 -4.85 7.66
C LEU A 58 6.33 -5.58 8.59
N MET A 59 6.21 -6.91 8.50
CA MET A 59 5.35 -7.70 9.38
C MET A 59 5.85 -7.66 10.82
N ALA A 60 7.17 -7.62 11.04
CA ALA A 60 7.75 -7.48 12.37
C ALA A 60 7.36 -6.14 13.04
N PHE A 61 7.18 -5.06 12.26
CA PHE A 61 6.84 -3.74 12.81
C PHE A 61 5.34 -3.42 12.81
N PHE A 62 4.63 -3.76 11.74
CA PHE A 62 3.22 -3.43 11.52
C PHE A 62 2.26 -4.60 11.74
N GLY A 63 2.73 -5.84 11.82
CA GLY A 63 1.93 -7.03 11.55
C GLY A 63 0.61 -7.17 12.31
N LEU A 64 0.60 -6.83 13.60
CA LEU A 64 -0.60 -6.90 14.45
C LEU A 64 -1.52 -5.66 14.35
N GLN A 65 -1.05 -4.58 13.71
CA GLN A 65 -1.83 -3.34 13.59
C GLN A 65 -2.93 -3.53 12.54
N LEU A 66 -4.12 -3.01 12.84
CA LEU A 66 -5.20 -2.91 11.88
C LEU A 66 -4.89 -1.81 10.86
N LEU A 67 -5.32 -1.99 9.61
CA LEU A 67 -4.98 -1.04 8.53
C LEU A 67 -5.46 0.39 8.76
N ASN A 68 -6.61 0.55 9.44
CA ASN A 68 -7.16 1.86 9.79
C ASN A 68 -6.37 2.58 10.89
N ASP A 69 -5.62 1.83 11.70
CA ASP A 69 -4.82 2.35 12.82
C ASP A 69 -3.40 2.73 12.38
N ILE A 70 -2.97 2.31 11.18
CA ILE A 70 -1.69 2.72 10.63
C ILE A 70 -1.83 4.16 10.13
N ARG A 71 -1.00 5.04 10.68
CA ARG A 71 -0.95 6.47 10.35
C ARG A 71 0.41 6.85 9.77
N PRO A 72 0.54 7.96 9.01
CA PRO A 72 1.82 8.39 8.43
C PRO A 72 2.96 8.50 9.45
N GLU A 73 2.68 8.97 10.66
CA GLU A 73 3.67 9.12 11.75
C GLU A 73 4.25 7.76 12.18
N ARG A 74 3.47 6.69 12.01
CA ARG A 74 3.93 5.33 12.28
C ARG A 74 4.92 4.84 11.22
N LEU A 75 4.73 5.26 9.97
CA LEU A 75 5.65 5.00 8.87
C LEU A 75 6.97 5.78 9.07
N GLU A 76 6.91 7.02 9.53
CA GLU A 76 8.10 7.80 9.91
C GLU A 76 8.88 7.13 11.03
N LYS A 77 8.19 6.67 12.08
CA LYS A 77 8.82 5.90 13.17
C LYS A 77 9.47 4.62 12.66
N PHE A 78 8.84 3.93 11.69
CA PHE A 78 9.43 2.76 11.07
C PHE A 78 10.74 3.09 10.35
N ILE A 79 10.76 4.17 9.56
CA ILE A 79 11.97 4.64 8.86
C ILE A 79 13.09 4.91 9.86
N TYR A 80 12.80 5.68 10.92
CA TYR A 80 13.76 5.96 11.98
C TYR A 80 14.33 4.68 12.63
N VAL A 81 13.50 3.65 12.84
CA VAL A 81 13.96 2.36 13.37
C VAL A 81 14.86 1.62 12.39
N LEU A 82 14.60 1.71 11.08
CA LEU A 82 15.48 1.10 10.07
C LEU A 82 16.83 1.83 9.98
N GLU A 83 16.83 3.16 10.05
CA GLU A 83 18.04 3.98 10.11
C GLU A 83 18.87 3.66 11.37
N GLY A 84 18.21 3.56 12.53
CA GLY A 84 18.85 3.16 13.78
C GLY A 84 19.43 1.74 13.77
N LYS A 85 18.93 0.86 12.88
CA LYS A 85 19.50 -0.47 12.60
C LYS A 85 20.66 -0.44 11.60
N GLY A 86 21.02 0.74 11.08
CA GLY A 86 22.08 0.91 10.10
C GLY A 86 21.72 0.45 8.68
N LEU A 87 20.44 0.35 8.35
CA LEU A 87 20.05 0.02 6.97
C LEU A 87 20.39 1.18 6.04
N GLN A 88 20.97 0.83 4.89
CA GLN A 88 21.31 1.80 3.85
C GLN A 88 20.05 2.45 3.27
N PRO A 89 20.06 3.76 2.91
CA PRO A 89 18.90 4.47 2.39
C PRO A 89 18.23 3.76 1.22
N ARG A 90 19.01 3.19 0.28
CA ARG A 90 18.48 2.42 -0.86
C ARG A 90 17.67 1.20 -0.42
N LYS A 91 18.10 0.49 0.62
CA LYS A 91 17.36 -0.67 1.18
C LYS A 91 16.08 -0.23 1.88
N ILE A 92 16.14 0.85 2.65
CA ILE A 92 14.96 1.45 3.28
C ILE A 92 13.92 1.79 2.23
N GLN A 93 14.32 2.44 1.14
CA GLN A 93 13.40 2.81 0.07
C GLN A 93 12.81 1.60 -0.65
N SER A 94 13.62 0.59 -0.95
CA SER A 94 13.12 -0.65 -1.53
C SER A 94 12.06 -1.31 -0.65
N CYS A 95 12.27 -1.28 0.68
CA CYS A 95 11.28 -1.73 1.66
C CYS A 95 10.01 -0.87 1.66
N LEU A 96 10.14 0.47 1.62
CA LEU A 96 9.01 1.40 1.55
C LEU A 96 8.19 1.22 0.25
N VAL A 97 8.83 0.87 -0.87
CA VAL A 97 8.11 0.52 -2.10
C VAL A 97 7.26 -0.73 -1.88
N THR A 98 7.76 -1.73 -1.15
CA THR A 98 6.96 -2.93 -0.81
C THR A 98 5.76 -2.56 0.07
N PHE A 99 5.99 -1.73 1.10
CA PHE A 99 4.92 -1.23 1.96
C PHE A 99 3.83 -0.53 1.14
N ARG A 100 4.22 0.42 0.28
CA ARG A 100 3.28 1.16 -0.57
C ARG A 100 2.52 0.25 -1.54
N ALA A 101 3.17 -0.78 -2.09
CA ALA A 101 2.50 -1.77 -2.93
C ALA A 101 1.39 -2.51 -2.16
N CYS A 102 1.63 -2.88 -0.90
CA CYS A 102 0.63 -3.47 -0.03
C CYS A 102 -0.52 -2.49 0.27
N MET A 103 -0.20 -1.24 0.63
CA MET A 103 -1.22 -0.23 0.91
C MET A 103 -2.04 0.12 -0.34
N LYS A 104 -1.41 0.17 -1.52
CA LYS A 104 -2.13 0.35 -2.79
C LYS A 104 -3.06 -0.83 -3.05
N TYR A 105 -2.60 -2.06 -2.84
CA TYR A 105 -3.46 -3.23 -2.97
C TYR A 105 -4.66 -3.15 -2.01
N ALA A 106 -4.47 -2.74 -0.76
CA ALA A 106 -5.57 -2.52 0.18
C ALA A 106 -6.56 -1.47 -0.30
N TYR A 107 -6.05 -0.35 -0.82
CA TYR A 107 -6.86 0.72 -1.41
C TYR A 107 -7.68 0.21 -2.61
N ASP A 108 -7.08 -0.57 -3.50
CA ASP A 108 -7.77 -1.16 -4.67
C ASP A 108 -8.87 -2.16 -4.23
N GLN A 109 -8.65 -2.88 -3.12
CA GLN A 109 -9.65 -3.75 -2.49
C GLN A 109 -10.71 -2.98 -1.68
N LYS A 110 -10.64 -1.65 -1.63
CA LYS A 110 -11.53 -0.76 -0.86
C LYS A 110 -11.52 -1.05 0.65
N TRP A 111 -10.39 -1.50 1.19
CA TRP A 111 -10.23 -1.63 2.64
C TRP A 111 -9.95 -0.28 3.29
N LEU A 112 -10.48 -0.08 4.50
CA LEU A 112 -10.31 1.15 5.26
C LEU A 112 -8.85 1.32 5.69
N MET A 113 -8.21 2.37 5.18
CA MET A 113 -6.82 2.74 5.47
C MET A 113 -6.59 4.23 5.18
N ASP A 114 -5.51 4.81 5.71
CA ASP A 114 -5.15 6.19 5.40
C ASP A 114 -4.55 6.30 3.99
N SER A 115 -5.28 6.92 3.06
CA SER A 115 -4.87 7.08 1.64
C SER A 115 -3.50 7.74 1.43
N ALA A 116 -2.95 8.46 2.42
CA ALA A 116 -1.59 8.99 2.34
C ALA A 116 -0.52 7.89 2.31
N LEU A 117 -0.80 6.71 2.89
CA LEU A 117 0.15 5.59 3.01
C LEU A 117 0.38 4.84 1.69
N SER A 118 -0.49 5.00 0.70
CA SER A 118 -0.27 4.47 -0.64
C SER A 118 0.57 5.41 -1.52
N LYS A 119 0.78 6.66 -1.09
CA LYS A 119 1.51 7.68 -1.84
C LYS A 119 3.02 7.68 -1.49
N PRO A 120 3.88 8.13 -2.41
CA PRO A 120 5.27 8.42 -2.09
C PRO A 120 5.38 9.49 -0.99
N LEU A 121 6.32 9.32 -0.06
CA LEU A 121 6.65 10.39 0.88
C LEU A 121 7.49 11.42 0.12
N LEU A 122 6.91 12.57 -0.21
CA LEU A 122 7.55 13.61 -1.03
C LEU A 122 8.89 14.07 -0.44
N HIS A 123 8.97 14.19 0.89
CA HIS A 123 10.18 14.63 1.60
C HIS A 123 11.38 13.66 1.52
N MET A 124 11.14 12.35 1.33
CA MET A 124 12.23 11.37 1.23
C MET A 124 12.74 11.20 -0.20
N ASN A 125 11.94 11.56 -1.20
CA ASN A 125 12.41 11.58 -2.58
C ASN A 125 13.47 12.67 -2.79
N GLU A 126 13.34 13.82 -2.14
CA GLU A 126 14.33 14.92 -2.24
C GLU A 126 15.69 14.53 -1.67
N GLN A 127 15.74 13.74 -0.57
CA GLN A 127 17.00 13.25 0.00
C GLN A 127 17.68 12.15 -0.82
N LEU A 128 16.95 11.48 -1.72
CA LEU A 128 17.51 10.48 -2.67
C LEU A 128 17.88 11.09 -4.03
N LEU A 129 17.32 12.26 -4.33
CA LEU A 129 17.75 13.11 -5.43
C LEU A 129 19.02 13.90 -5.06
N GLY A 130 19.74 13.48 -4.03
CA GLY A 130 21.15 13.78 -3.89
C GLY A 130 21.91 13.16 -5.06
N ASP A 131 22.32 14.01 -6.00
CA ASP A 131 23.32 13.79 -7.06
C ASP A 131 23.20 12.54 -7.95
N HIS A 132 22.03 11.91 -8.03
CA HIS A 132 21.74 11.05 -9.17
C HIS A 132 21.37 11.96 -10.34
N SER A 133 22.36 12.25 -11.18
CA SER A 133 22.16 12.81 -12.52
C SER A 133 20.95 12.11 -13.13
N PHE A 134 19.82 12.83 -13.20
CA PHE A 134 18.71 12.37 -14.00
C PHE A 134 19.27 12.11 -15.39
N MET A 135 19.04 10.91 -15.88
CA MET A 135 19.34 10.55 -17.26
C MET A 135 18.84 11.68 -18.15
N THR A 136 19.72 12.22 -18.98
CA THR A 136 19.39 13.35 -19.85
C THR A 136 18.29 12.93 -20.82
N SER A 137 17.54 13.90 -21.34
CA SER A 137 16.46 13.62 -22.29
C SER A 137 16.95 12.79 -23.49
N ASP A 138 18.21 12.95 -23.88
CA ASP A 138 18.84 12.22 -24.99
C ASP A 138 19.13 10.76 -24.64
N GLU A 139 19.64 10.49 -23.43
CA GLU A 139 19.87 9.13 -22.95
C GLU A 139 18.56 8.35 -22.80
N TYR A 140 17.49 9.01 -22.35
CA TYR A 140 16.15 8.42 -22.31
C TYR A 140 15.63 8.11 -23.72
N GLN A 141 15.82 9.04 -24.67
CA GLN A 141 15.39 8.86 -26.06
C GLN A 141 16.10 7.66 -26.72
N ASN A 142 17.40 7.50 -26.48
CA ASN A 142 18.18 6.39 -27.02
C ASN A 142 17.73 5.05 -26.44
N LEU A 143 17.55 4.95 -25.13
CA LEU A 143 17.05 3.72 -24.49
C LEU A 143 15.63 3.36 -24.93
N PHE A 144 14.77 4.36 -25.16
CA PHE A 144 13.45 4.14 -25.69
C PHE A 144 13.49 3.60 -27.12
N GLN A 145 14.37 4.13 -27.98
CA GLN A 145 14.55 3.65 -29.35
C GLN A 145 15.09 2.21 -29.39
N ASP A 146 16.09 1.90 -28.56
CA ASP A 146 16.66 0.55 -28.46
C ASP A 146 15.60 -0.47 -28.02
N LEU A 147 14.79 -0.12 -27.02
CA LEU A 147 13.70 -0.98 -26.54
C LEU A 147 12.59 -1.17 -27.59
N VAL A 148 12.21 -0.11 -28.30
CA VAL A 148 11.22 -0.18 -29.38
C VAL A 148 11.72 -1.07 -30.52
N GLN A 149 13.00 -0.98 -30.89
CA GLN A 149 13.60 -1.89 -31.87
C GLN A 149 13.56 -3.34 -31.38
N GLU A 150 13.96 -3.62 -30.14
CA GLU A 150 14.00 -4.98 -29.62
C GLU A 150 12.61 -5.64 -29.60
N VAL A 151 11.57 -4.90 -29.22
CA VAL A 151 10.17 -5.38 -29.21
C VAL A 151 9.62 -5.57 -30.63
N THR A 152 9.93 -4.65 -31.55
CA THR A 152 9.47 -4.77 -32.94
C THR A 152 10.18 -5.88 -33.71
N HIS A 153 11.46 -6.17 -33.40
CA HIS A 153 12.20 -7.29 -33.99
C HIS A 153 11.75 -8.66 -33.47
N GLN A 154 11.25 -8.77 -32.24
CA GLN A 154 10.69 -10.04 -31.72
C GLN A 154 9.26 -10.34 -32.21
N THR A 155 8.58 -9.38 -32.83
CA THR A 155 7.17 -9.55 -33.29
C THR A 155 7.07 -10.11 -34.72
N PHE A 156 8.19 -10.31 -35.43
CA PHE A 156 8.23 -10.80 -36.81
C PHE A 156 9.14 -12.03 -37.01
N HIS A 157 9.23 -12.92 -36.02
CA HIS A 157 9.79 -14.26 -36.17
C HIS A 157 8.87 -15.33 -35.60
#